data_AF-A0AAV2YZJ4-F1
#
_entry.id   AF-A0AAV2YZJ4-F1
#
_cell.length_a   1.000
_cell.length_b   1.000
_cell.length_c   1.000
_cell.angle_alpha   90.00
_cell.angle_beta   90.00
_cell.angle_gamma   90.00
#
_symmetry.space_group_name_H-M   'P 1'
#
loop_
_entity.id
_entity.type
_entity.pdbx_description
1 polymer ?
#
loop_
_entity_poly.entity_id
_entity_poly.type
_entity_poly.pdbx_seq_one_letter_code
_entity_poly.pdbx_strand_id
1 'polypeptide(L)'
;MASEAHLRAQYESLLKESKALKHNVDKLERENHDLKRSVYELTLRLDSVQNAVGSRPSIEPFQVNDLLTTAKVNSDESTDFHGNALHTSKADEYDDDGRVLFQKSELRAHTGAVYTTKFSPCGRLLASGSLDCRVLLWDATTKFNQQQIASFTQHTQLVIDVSWSNDSATLLSASYDHTVKLWDVEKNQLLNSSEVPGLVQCVSFNMTDNNQYFVGTSKSCMHLMDSRSDDCRTWQNDAMINTLYVSPDGQSVITGDSKGMIKTWDVRMDACVEDLSRMNDNGHHAISHIHASPPVDNRGGDEDGRFLAVNSYDNILRVYDRRSKLLSTSHGRDQMQLSFFVTGHKNKNWPIKSSFFRGEGYKYKLSLPTSRHSQRKLTDGDGEDYQDRRYAHAAIGLDQEPPLTISVQ
;
A
#
# COMPACT_ATOMS: atom_id res chain seq x y z
N MET A 1 4.19 41.01 44.76
CA MET A 1 5.61 40.94 45.16
C MET A 1 6.18 39.51 45.06
N ALA A 2 5.73 38.52 45.85
CA ALA A 2 6.30 37.16 45.83
C ALA A 2 6.07 36.37 44.51
N SER A 3 4.90 36.52 43.88
CA SER A 3 4.56 35.88 42.60
C SER A 3 5.37 36.43 41.42
N GLU A 4 5.64 37.74 41.42
CA GLU A 4 6.40 38.41 40.37
C GLU A 4 7.90 38.06 40.43
N ALA A 5 8.45 37.91 41.65
CA ALA A 5 9.82 37.45 41.85
C ALA A 5 10.01 36.00 41.36
N HIS A 6 9.01 35.14 41.56
CA HIS A 6 9.04 33.75 41.10
C HIS A 6 9.00 33.66 39.57
N LEU A 7 8.15 34.47 38.91
CA LEU A 7 8.08 34.53 37.45
C LEU A 7 9.40 35.03 36.83
N ARG A 8 10.04 36.04 37.43
CA ARG A 8 11.34 36.55 37.00
C ARG A 8 12.44 35.50 37.14
N ALA A 9 12.47 34.74 38.23
CA ALA A 9 13.42 33.65 38.41
C ALA A 9 13.25 32.54 37.37
N GLN A 10 12.00 32.20 37.02
CA GLN A 10 11.70 31.21 35.98
C GLN A 10 12.12 31.70 34.58
N TYR A 11 11.88 32.98 34.28
CA TYR A 11 12.33 33.61 33.04
C TYR A 11 13.86 33.62 32.91
N GLU A 12 14.58 33.95 33.99
CA GLU A 12 16.05 33.91 34.00
C GLU A 12 16.60 32.48 33.83
N SER A 13 15.92 31.47 34.38
CA SER A 13 16.26 30.05 34.18
C SER A 13 16.10 29.63 32.71
N LEU A 14 14.96 29.97 32.10
CA LEU A 14 14.70 29.70 30.68
C LEU A 14 15.69 30.43 29.77
N LEU A 15 16.08 31.66 30.11
CA LEU A 15 17.07 32.41 29.36
C LEU A 15 18.46 31.76 29.41
N LYS A 16 18.84 31.16 30.55
CA LYS A 16 20.09 30.40 30.68
C LYS A 16 20.03 29.11 29.86
N GLU A 17 18.92 28.40 29.91
CA GLU A 17 18.72 27.16 29.13
C GLU A 17 18.74 27.43 27.62
N SER A 18 18.06 28.49 27.16
CA SER A 18 18.09 28.91 25.76
C SER A 18 19.50 29.26 25.27
N LYS A 19 20.31 29.93 26.10
CA LYS A 19 21.72 30.20 25.78
C LYS A 19 22.57 28.92 25.71
N ALA A 20 22.33 27.97 26.62
CA ALA A 20 23.03 26.68 26.60
C ALA A 20 22.65 25.84 25.37
N LEU A 21 21.36 25.80 25.00
CA LEU A 21 20.88 25.13 23.80
C LEU A 21 21.49 25.75 22.54
N LYS A 22 21.55 27.08 22.45
CA LYS A 22 22.18 27.77 21.32
C LYS A 22 23.66 27.39 21.18
N HIS A 23 24.40 27.35 22.29
CA HIS A 23 25.80 26.90 22.27
C HIS A 23 25.95 25.45 21.82
N ASN A 24 25.04 24.55 22.21
CA ASN A 24 25.04 23.16 21.77
C ASN A 24 24.74 23.03 20.27
N VAL A 25 23.82 23.84 19.73
CA VAL A 25 23.54 23.88 18.28
C VAL A 25 24.79 24.35 17.52
N ASP A 26 25.44 25.44 17.95
CA ASP A 26 26.68 25.94 17.33
C ASP A 26 27.83 24.91 17.41
N LYS A 27 27.82 24.04 18.42
CA LYS A 27 28.79 22.93 18.54
C LYS A 27 28.46 21.82 17.55
N LEU A 28 27.20 21.39 17.48
CA LEU A 28 26.74 20.35 16.56
C LEU A 28 26.91 20.78 15.09
N GLU A 29 26.69 22.04 14.75
CA GLU A 29 26.92 22.56 13.40
C GLU A 29 28.40 22.47 12.99
N ARG A 30 29.33 22.76 13.92
CA ARG A 30 30.77 22.59 13.69
C ARG A 30 31.15 21.12 13.52
N GLU A 31 30.66 20.23 14.38
CA GLU A 31 30.89 18.79 14.27
C GLU A 31 30.34 18.24 12.93
N ASN A 32 29.16 18.68 12.52
CA ASN A 32 28.54 18.29 11.25
C ASN A 32 29.36 18.80 10.04
N HIS A 33 29.92 20.01 10.13
CA HIS A 33 30.82 20.55 9.11
C HIS A 33 32.13 19.75 8.99
N ASP A 34 32.73 19.37 10.12
CA ASP A 34 33.95 18.57 10.15
C ASP A 34 33.71 17.12 9.66
N LEU A 35 32.54 16.55 9.96
CA LEU A 35 32.12 15.26 9.40
C LEU A 35 31.94 15.33 7.88
N LYS A 36 31.32 16.38 7.35
CA LYS A 36 31.19 16.58 5.90
C LYS A 36 32.55 16.66 5.21
N ARG A 37 33.52 17.38 5.81
CA ARG A 37 34.91 17.39 5.31
C ARG A 37 35.54 16.01 5.34
N SER A 38 35.36 15.26 6.42
CA SER A 38 35.92 13.91 6.56
C SER A 38 35.33 12.94 5.52
N VAL A 39 34.02 13.00 5.27
CA VAL A 39 33.36 12.23 4.21
C VAL A 39 33.91 12.60 2.83
N TYR A 40 34.12 13.89 2.57
CA TYR A 40 34.71 14.36 1.32
C TYR A 40 36.14 13.84 1.13
N GLU A 41 37.00 13.93 2.15
CA GLU A 41 38.36 13.38 2.09
C GLU A 41 38.38 11.86 1.90
N LEU A 42 37.48 11.14 2.58
CA LEU A 42 37.35 9.69 2.41
C LEU A 42 36.86 9.33 1.00
N THR A 43 35.97 10.13 0.42
CA THR A 43 35.50 9.95 -0.97
C THR A 43 36.65 10.14 -1.95
N LEU A 44 37.48 11.17 -1.77
CA LEU A 44 38.69 11.38 -2.58
C LEU A 44 39.71 10.23 -2.44
N ARG A 45 39.87 9.68 -1.22
CA ARG A 45 40.73 8.51 -1.00
C ARG A 45 40.14 7.23 -1.61
N LEU A 46 38.82 7.06 -1.57
CA LEU A 46 38.15 5.92 -2.20
C LEU A 46 38.34 5.97 -3.72
N ASP A 47 38.17 7.14 -4.33
CA ASP A 47 38.37 7.35 -5.77
C ASP A 47 39.84 7.12 -6.17
N SER A 48 40.82 7.55 -5.35
CA SER A 48 42.23 7.25 -5.63
C SER A 48 42.58 5.76 -5.52
N VAL A 49 41.94 5.02 -4.60
CA VAL A 49 42.08 3.56 -4.46
C VAL A 49 41.39 2.82 -5.62
N GLN A 50 40.21 3.28 -6.04
CA GLN A 50 39.50 2.73 -7.20
C GLN A 50 40.25 2.97 -8.51
N ASN A 51 40.94 4.11 -8.66
CA ASN A 51 41.78 4.38 -9.83
C ASN A 51 43.09 3.57 -9.84
N ALA A 52 43.59 3.11 -8.68
CA ALA A 52 44.74 2.20 -8.59
C ALA A 52 44.37 0.73 -8.89
N VAL A 53 43.11 0.35 -8.69
CA VAL A 53 42.57 -0.98 -9.00
C VAL A 53 41.73 -0.87 -10.28
N GLY A 54 42.38 -0.96 -11.44
CA GLY A 54 41.76 -0.70 -12.74
C GLY A 54 40.44 -1.44 -12.98
N SER A 55 39.32 -0.77 -12.73
CA SER A 55 37.98 -1.02 -13.29
C SER A 55 37.07 0.18 -13.00
N ARG A 56 36.36 0.66 -14.03
CA ARG A 56 35.52 1.90 -14.06
C ARG A 56 34.03 1.57 -13.81
N PRO A 57 33.16 2.54 -13.40
CA PRO A 57 32.80 3.73 -14.20
C PRO A 57 32.98 5.08 -13.48
N SER A 58 33.06 6.15 -14.27
CA SER A 58 33.39 7.54 -13.88
C SER A 58 32.32 8.20 -13.01
N ILE A 59 32.72 8.67 -11.82
CA ILE A 59 31.95 9.58 -10.98
C ILE A 59 32.50 10.99 -11.20
N GLU A 60 31.65 11.95 -11.59
CA GLU A 60 32.08 13.36 -11.68
C GLU A 60 32.32 13.95 -10.28
N PRO A 61 33.39 14.75 -10.09
CA PRO A 61 33.73 15.28 -8.79
C PRO A 61 32.76 16.38 -8.34
N PHE A 62 32.36 16.29 -7.07
CA PHE A 62 31.46 17.19 -6.35
C PHE A 62 31.95 18.65 -6.39
N GLN A 63 31.14 19.57 -6.93
CA GLN A 63 31.47 20.99 -6.99
C GLN A 63 30.92 21.77 -5.78
N VAL A 64 31.82 22.37 -5.00
CA VAL A 64 31.51 23.12 -3.77
C VAL A 64 30.74 24.44 -4.02
N ASN A 65 30.70 24.92 -5.27
CA ASN A 65 30.06 26.20 -5.61
C ASN A 65 28.53 26.15 -5.60
N ASP A 66 27.92 24.97 -5.73
CA ASP A 66 26.46 24.82 -5.68
C ASP A 66 25.87 24.96 -4.27
N LEU A 67 26.72 24.99 -3.23
CA LEU A 67 26.30 25.13 -1.83
C LEU A 67 26.54 26.53 -1.25
N LEU A 68 27.13 27.47 -2.00
CA LEU A 68 27.49 28.80 -1.51
C LEU A 68 26.60 29.94 -2.02
N THR A 69 25.59 29.67 -2.85
CA THR A 69 24.57 30.68 -3.18
C THR A 69 23.60 30.85 -2.01
N THR A 70 23.97 31.73 -1.08
CA THR A 70 23.07 32.24 -0.05
C THR A 70 22.04 33.17 -0.71
N ALA A 71 20.83 32.68 -0.93
CA ALA A 71 19.69 33.53 -1.22
C ALA A 71 19.41 34.40 0.02
N LYS A 72 19.73 35.69 -0.07
CA LYS A 72 19.23 36.70 0.88
C LYS A 72 17.72 36.80 0.72
N VAL A 73 17.03 36.48 1.80
CA VAL A 73 15.59 36.58 2.01
C VAL A 73 15.15 38.04 1.89
N ASN A 74 14.10 38.29 1.10
CA ASN A 74 13.09 39.29 1.41
C ASN A 74 11.73 38.59 1.40
N SER A 75 10.98 38.92 2.44
CA SER A 75 9.78 38.29 2.99
C SER A 75 8.57 38.30 2.05
N ASP A 76 7.95 37.13 1.86
CA ASP A 76 6.56 36.86 2.24
C ASP A 76 6.29 35.34 2.15
N GLU A 77 5.27 34.89 2.88
CA GLU A 77 5.17 33.61 3.59
C GLU A 77 4.92 32.32 2.77
N SER A 78 5.19 31.18 3.44
CA SER A 78 4.80 29.77 3.18
C SER A 78 5.69 28.95 2.23
N THR A 79 6.69 28.25 2.80
CA THR A 79 7.59 27.35 2.07
C THR A 79 7.07 25.93 1.98
N ASP A 80 6.80 25.54 0.75
CA ASP A 80 6.70 24.18 0.25
C ASP A 80 7.93 23.32 0.57
N PHE A 81 7.67 22.09 0.98
CA PHE A 81 8.64 21.00 1.04
C PHE A 81 8.96 20.53 -0.39
N HIS A 82 10.14 20.86 -0.91
CA HIS A 82 10.71 20.23 -2.11
C HIS A 82 11.57 19.04 -1.68
N GLY A 83 11.01 17.84 -1.82
CA GLY A 83 11.74 16.59 -1.78
C GLY A 83 12.48 16.36 -3.09
N ASN A 84 13.80 16.32 -3.04
CA ASN A 84 14.62 15.76 -4.12
C ASN A 84 14.51 14.23 -4.09
N ALA A 85 13.75 13.65 -5.02
CA ALA A 85 13.89 12.24 -5.40
C ALA A 85 13.38 12.02 -6.83
N LEU A 86 14.33 11.98 -7.78
CA LEU A 86 14.34 11.36 -9.12
C LEU A 86 15.09 12.27 -10.10
N HIS A 87 16.42 12.31 -9.98
CA HIS A 87 17.24 12.62 -11.14
C HIS A 87 17.44 11.32 -11.91
N THR A 88 16.53 11.05 -12.85
CA THR A 88 16.75 10.03 -13.88
C THR A 88 17.68 10.63 -14.93
N SER A 89 18.75 9.91 -15.25
CA SER A 89 19.53 10.21 -16.44
C SER A 89 18.64 9.92 -17.66
N LYS A 90 18.74 10.73 -18.71
CA LYS A 90 17.91 10.66 -19.94
C LYS A 90 17.93 9.31 -20.68
N ALA A 91 18.67 8.32 -20.21
CA ALA A 91 18.87 7.03 -20.86
C ALA A 91 18.14 5.85 -20.20
N ASP A 92 17.57 6.01 -19.00
CA ASP A 92 17.01 4.89 -18.22
C ASP A 92 15.45 4.86 -18.18
N GLU A 93 14.80 5.49 -19.16
CA GLU A 93 13.33 5.64 -19.24
C GLU A 93 12.57 4.43 -19.84
N TYR A 94 13.23 3.31 -20.13
CA TYR A 94 12.62 2.20 -20.87
C TYR A 94 12.49 0.93 -20.01
N ASP A 95 11.26 0.60 -19.63
CA ASP A 95 10.82 -0.76 -19.32
C ASP A 95 10.50 -1.47 -20.66
N ASP A 96 10.66 -2.79 -20.77
CA ASP A 96 10.51 -3.56 -22.05
C ASP A 96 9.13 -3.41 -22.73
N ASP A 97 8.12 -2.89 -22.01
CA ASP A 97 6.75 -2.57 -22.49
C ASP A 97 6.51 -1.06 -22.79
N GLY A 98 7.52 -0.20 -22.64
CA GLY A 98 7.44 1.24 -22.91
C GLY A 98 6.50 2.02 -21.98
N ARG A 99 6.11 1.46 -20.83
CA ARG A 99 5.21 2.12 -19.87
C ARG A 99 6.00 2.96 -18.88
N VAL A 100 5.90 4.28 -19.01
CA VAL A 100 6.50 5.23 -18.07
C VAL A 100 5.50 5.55 -16.97
N LEU A 101 5.84 5.21 -15.72
CA LEU A 101 5.13 5.69 -14.55
C LEU A 101 5.67 7.07 -14.17
N PHE A 102 4.79 8.06 -14.14
CA PHE A 102 5.11 9.40 -13.64
C PHE A 102 4.16 9.76 -12.49
N GLN A 103 4.67 10.54 -11.55
CA GLN A 103 3.85 11.05 -10.46
C GLN A 103 2.76 11.97 -11.05
N LYS A 104 1.49 11.56 -10.91
CA LYS A 104 0.35 12.36 -11.36
C LYS A 104 -0.07 13.40 -10.32
N SER A 105 -0.01 13.05 -9.05
CA SER A 105 -0.60 13.85 -7.96
C SER A 105 -0.11 13.38 -6.59
N GLU A 106 -0.22 14.26 -5.59
CA GLU A 106 0.14 13.98 -4.21
C GLU A 106 -1.05 14.27 -3.27
N LEU A 107 -1.37 13.32 -2.39
CA LEU A 107 -2.52 13.37 -1.49
C LEU A 107 -2.08 13.73 -0.06
N ARG A 108 -2.05 15.03 0.26
CA ARG A 108 -1.56 15.55 1.54
C ARG A 108 -2.68 15.95 2.51
N ALA A 109 -3.37 14.97 3.10
CA ALA A 109 -4.37 15.26 4.16
C ALA A 109 -4.19 14.46 5.45
N HIS A 110 -3.57 13.29 5.41
CA HIS A 110 -3.25 12.55 6.63
C HIS A 110 -2.18 13.27 7.45
N THR A 111 -2.37 13.31 8.77
CA THR A 111 -1.42 13.93 9.71
C THR A 111 -0.45 12.91 10.32
N GLY A 112 -0.54 11.66 9.90
CA GLY A 112 0.29 10.55 10.34
C GLY A 112 0.67 9.62 9.20
N ALA A 113 1.45 8.58 9.51
CA ALA A 113 1.85 7.58 8.52
C ALA A 113 0.64 6.86 7.93
N VAL A 114 0.56 6.82 6.60
CA VAL A 114 -0.47 6.07 5.87
C VAL A 114 -0.04 4.61 5.78
N TYR A 115 -0.87 3.70 6.31
CA TYR A 115 -0.55 2.27 6.35
C TYR A 115 -1.17 1.47 5.21
N THR A 116 -2.28 1.95 4.66
CA THR A 116 -3.04 1.22 3.63
C THR A 116 -3.66 2.18 2.63
N THR A 117 -3.73 1.74 1.38
CA THR A 117 -4.53 2.39 0.34
C THR A 117 -5.19 1.33 -0.53
N LYS A 118 -6.47 1.49 -0.88
CA LYS A 118 -7.22 0.56 -1.74
C LYS A 118 -8.16 1.29 -2.66
N PHE A 119 -8.08 0.99 -3.95
CA PHE A 119 -9.10 1.42 -4.91
C PHE A 119 -10.40 0.65 -4.67
N SER A 120 -11.51 1.36 -4.81
CA SER A 120 -12.83 0.75 -4.93
C SER A 120 -12.92 -0.10 -6.21
N PRO A 121 -13.71 -1.19 -6.20
CA PRO A 121 -13.96 -2.00 -7.39
C PRO A 121 -14.49 -1.20 -8.60
N CYS A 122 -15.23 -0.10 -8.37
CA CYS A 122 -15.69 0.79 -9.44
C CYS A 122 -14.57 1.67 -10.05
N GLY A 123 -13.38 1.67 -9.45
CA GLY A 123 -12.20 2.41 -9.91
C GLY A 123 -12.26 3.92 -9.69
N ARG A 124 -13.35 4.45 -9.12
CA ARG A 124 -13.53 5.90 -8.91
C ARG A 124 -12.95 6.37 -7.59
N LEU A 125 -13.14 5.59 -6.52
CA LEU A 125 -12.76 5.98 -5.17
C LEU A 125 -11.46 5.29 -4.76
N LEU A 126 -10.65 6.01 -3.98
CA LEU A 126 -9.50 5.48 -3.26
C LEU A 126 -9.75 5.68 -1.77
N ALA A 127 -9.57 4.64 -0.96
CA ALA A 127 -9.57 4.73 0.49
C ALA A 127 -8.13 4.70 1.02
N SER A 128 -7.84 5.45 2.07
CA SER A 128 -6.57 5.41 2.79
C SER A 128 -6.77 5.38 4.30
N GLY A 129 -6.00 4.53 5.00
CA GLY A 129 -6.01 4.39 6.45
C GLY A 129 -4.65 4.76 7.06
N SER A 130 -4.67 5.38 8.24
CA SER A 130 -3.49 6.07 8.80
C SER A 130 -3.33 5.93 10.31
N LEU A 131 -2.11 6.25 10.78
CA LEU A 131 -1.74 6.45 12.17
C LEU A 131 -2.55 7.55 12.87
N ASP A 132 -3.10 8.50 12.12
CA ASP A 132 -3.94 9.58 12.65
C ASP A 132 -5.36 9.12 13.06
N CYS A 133 -5.61 7.80 13.05
CA CYS A 133 -6.87 7.15 13.41
C CYS A 133 -8.01 7.45 12.43
N ARG A 134 -7.71 7.96 11.24
CA ARG A 134 -8.71 8.29 10.22
C ARG A 134 -8.65 7.38 9.02
N VAL A 135 -9.80 7.26 8.39
CA VAL A 135 -9.92 6.75 7.01
C VAL A 135 -10.38 7.89 6.13
N LEU A 136 -9.60 8.19 5.09
CA LEU A 136 -9.94 9.22 4.11
C LEU A 136 -10.37 8.57 2.80
N LEU A 137 -11.37 9.19 2.15
CA LEU A 137 -11.80 8.81 0.80
C LEU A 137 -11.45 9.90 -0.20
N TRP A 138 -10.97 9.48 -1.37
CA TRP A 138 -10.48 10.35 -2.43
C TRP A 138 -11.18 10.04 -3.75
N ASP A 139 -11.47 11.07 -4.55
CA ASP A 139 -11.86 10.87 -5.95
C ASP A 139 -10.61 10.67 -6.81
N ALA A 140 -10.45 9.48 -7.38
CA ALA A 140 -9.33 9.13 -8.25
C ALA A 140 -9.52 9.58 -9.70
N THR A 141 -10.74 9.99 -10.09
CA THR A 141 -11.07 10.31 -11.49
C THR A 141 -10.71 11.74 -11.88
N THR A 142 -10.63 12.65 -10.91
CA THR A 142 -10.36 14.07 -11.17
C THR A 142 -8.90 14.25 -11.63
N LYS A 143 -8.72 14.74 -12.86
CA LYS A 143 -7.40 14.81 -13.53
C LYS A 143 -6.41 15.77 -12.86
N PHE A 144 -6.88 16.80 -12.15
CA PHE A 144 -6.05 17.93 -11.72
C PHE A 144 -6.10 18.28 -10.24
N ASN A 145 -7.02 17.71 -9.47
CA ASN A 145 -7.11 17.88 -8.02
C ASN A 145 -7.91 16.71 -7.46
N GLN A 146 -7.22 15.69 -6.97
CA GLN A 146 -7.87 14.60 -6.26
C GLN A 146 -8.39 15.17 -4.94
N GLN A 147 -9.71 15.26 -4.84
CA GLN A 147 -10.36 15.85 -3.68
C GLN A 147 -10.60 14.76 -2.64
N GLN A 148 -10.33 15.11 -1.39
CA GLN A 148 -10.85 14.36 -0.26
C GLN A 148 -12.37 14.54 -0.25
N ILE A 149 -13.11 13.44 -0.41
CA ILE A 149 -14.59 13.44 -0.45
C ILE A 149 -15.17 13.18 0.93
N ALA A 150 -14.50 12.36 1.74
CA ALA A 150 -14.96 11.98 3.08
C ALA A 150 -13.81 11.71 4.05
N SER A 151 -14.14 11.78 5.34
CA SER A 151 -13.22 11.50 6.45
C SER A 151 -13.98 10.78 7.56
N PHE A 152 -13.60 9.54 7.82
CA PHE A 152 -14.13 8.72 8.91
C PHE A 152 -13.17 8.79 10.11
N THR A 153 -13.69 9.15 11.28
CA THR A 153 -12.89 9.59 12.44
C THR A 153 -13.23 8.89 13.76
N GLN A 154 -13.99 7.80 13.71
CA GLN A 154 -14.50 7.11 14.90
C GLN A 154 -13.56 6.00 15.40
N HIS A 155 -12.47 5.71 14.70
CA HIS A 155 -11.40 4.87 15.24
C HIS A 155 -10.61 5.63 16.31
N THR A 156 -10.18 4.90 17.34
CA THR A 156 -9.44 5.49 18.48
C THR A 156 -7.96 5.16 18.47
N GLN A 157 -7.53 4.29 17.56
CA GLN A 157 -6.14 4.01 17.23
C GLN A 157 -5.93 3.93 15.72
N LEU A 158 -4.68 3.71 15.30
CA LEU A 158 -4.29 3.63 13.90
C LEU A 158 -5.18 2.67 13.11
N VAL A 159 -5.45 3.06 11.86
CA VAL A 159 -6.12 2.20 10.88
C VAL A 159 -5.03 1.51 10.06
N ILE A 160 -4.93 0.19 10.20
CA ILE A 160 -3.85 -0.60 9.59
C ILE A 160 -4.22 -1.12 8.20
N ASP A 161 -5.51 -1.37 7.97
CA ASP A 161 -6.00 -1.93 6.73
C ASP A 161 -7.44 -1.49 6.41
N VAL A 162 -7.80 -1.53 5.12
CA VAL A 162 -9.15 -1.22 4.61
C VAL A 162 -9.52 -2.20 3.50
N SER A 163 -10.81 -2.46 3.34
CA SER A 163 -11.33 -3.30 2.26
C SER A 163 -12.65 -2.74 1.73
N TRP A 164 -12.89 -2.88 0.43
CA TRP A 164 -14.12 -2.41 -0.22
C TRP A 164 -15.06 -3.58 -0.46
N SER A 165 -16.37 -3.35 -0.30
CA SER A 165 -17.36 -4.28 -0.82
C SER A 165 -17.34 -4.28 -2.35
N ASN A 166 -17.81 -5.37 -2.96
CA ASN A 166 -17.78 -5.53 -4.41
C ASN A 166 -18.60 -4.46 -5.16
N ASP A 167 -19.66 -3.95 -4.53
CA ASP A 167 -20.50 -2.86 -5.05
C ASP A 167 -19.92 -1.45 -4.83
N SER A 168 -18.77 -1.33 -4.15
CA SER A 168 -18.15 -0.05 -3.77
C SER A 168 -19.01 0.85 -2.87
N ALA A 169 -20.12 0.36 -2.32
CA ALA A 169 -21.03 1.12 -1.47
C ALA A 169 -20.63 1.13 0.00
N THR A 170 -19.90 0.10 0.44
CA THR A 170 -19.44 -0.03 1.82
C THR A 170 -17.93 -0.17 1.90
N LEU A 171 -17.37 0.41 2.96
CA LEU A 171 -15.96 0.32 3.29
C LEU A 171 -15.81 -0.35 4.65
N LEU A 172 -14.85 -1.26 4.74
CA LEU A 172 -14.43 -1.91 5.98
C LEU A 172 -13.08 -1.34 6.40
N SER A 173 -12.92 -1.04 7.68
CA SER A 173 -11.64 -0.60 8.23
C SER A 173 -11.23 -1.42 9.44
N ALA A 174 -9.95 -1.77 9.49
CA ALA A 174 -9.29 -2.50 10.57
C ALA A 174 -8.44 -1.55 11.41
N SER A 175 -8.56 -1.64 12.73
CA SER A 175 -7.78 -0.79 13.63
C SER A 175 -7.18 -1.56 14.80
N TYR A 176 -6.12 -0.98 15.36
CA TYR A 176 -5.50 -1.42 16.60
C TYR A 176 -6.33 -1.06 17.83
N ASP A 177 -7.47 -0.38 17.67
CA ASP A 177 -8.46 -0.19 18.74
C ASP A 177 -9.30 -1.43 19.03
N HIS A 178 -8.90 -2.60 18.50
CA HIS A 178 -9.60 -3.88 18.62
C HIS A 178 -10.94 -3.94 17.89
N THR A 179 -11.22 -2.96 17.02
CA THR A 179 -12.49 -2.92 16.27
C THR A 179 -12.30 -3.02 14.77
N VAL A 180 -13.34 -3.58 14.15
CA VAL A 180 -13.61 -3.45 12.73
C VAL A 180 -14.84 -2.57 12.56
N LYS A 181 -14.76 -1.58 11.66
CA LYS A 181 -15.87 -0.66 11.39
C LYS A 181 -16.32 -0.76 9.95
N LEU A 182 -17.64 -0.79 9.75
CA LEU A 182 -18.29 -0.73 8.45
C LEU A 182 -18.83 0.68 8.22
N TRP A 183 -18.58 1.22 7.03
CA TRP A 183 -18.96 2.57 6.66
C TRP A 183 -19.84 2.55 5.42
N ASP A 184 -20.91 3.34 5.46
CA ASP A 184 -21.69 3.71 4.30
C ASP A 184 -20.96 4.86 3.60
N VAL A 185 -20.49 4.60 2.39
CA VAL A 185 -19.66 5.53 1.62
C VAL A 185 -20.47 6.70 1.08
N GLU A 186 -21.72 6.45 0.67
CA GLU A 186 -22.59 7.49 0.11
C GLU A 186 -23.11 8.43 1.21
N LYS A 187 -23.48 7.88 2.36
CA LYS A 187 -24.00 8.67 3.49
C LYS A 187 -22.91 9.23 4.38
N ASN A 188 -21.66 8.78 4.20
CA ASN A 188 -20.52 9.12 5.04
C ASN A 188 -20.80 8.83 6.54
N GLN A 189 -21.30 7.61 6.82
CA GLN A 189 -21.77 7.23 8.16
C GLN A 189 -21.23 5.87 8.58
N LEU A 190 -21.04 5.71 9.90
CA LEU A 190 -20.74 4.43 10.51
C LEU A 190 -22.01 3.55 10.50
N LEU A 191 -21.92 2.37 9.90
CA LEU A 191 -23.00 1.37 9.89
C LEU A 191 -22.91 0.45 11.09
N ASN A 192 -21.72 -0.10 11.33
CA ASN A 192 -21.49 -1.05 12.42
C ASN A 192 -20.06 -0.93 12.97
N SER A 193 -19.89 -1.29 14.24
CA SER A 193 -18.61 -1.38 14.93
C SER A 193 -18.58 -2.68 15.70
N SER A 194 -17.73 -3.61 15.27
CA SER A 194 -17.59 -4.93 15.89
C SER A 194 -16.26 -5.01 16.64
N GLU A 195 -16.31 -5.37 17.92
CA GLU A 195 -15.12 -5.66 18.71
C GLU A 195 -14.63 -7.07 18.45
N VAL A 196 -13.32 -7.23 18.28
CA VAL A 196 -12.68 -8.52 17.99
C VAL A 196 -11.53 -8.74 18.98
N PRO A 197 -11.34 -9.97 19.50
CA PRO A 197 -10.24 -10.23 20.42
C PRO A 197 -8.85 -9.99 19.79
N GLY A 198 -8.10 -9.03 20.32
CA GLY A 198 -6.74 -8.73 19.84
C GLY A 198 -6.69 -7.59 18.84
N LEU A 199 -5.49 -7.17 18.44
CA LEU A 199 -5.34 -6.09 17.46
C LEU A 199 -5.80 -6.61 16.11
N VAL A 200 -6.64 -5.87 15.39
CA VAL A 200 -6.99 -6.21 14.03
C VAL A 200 -5.84 -5.83 13.12
N GLN A 201 -5.32 -6.78 12.35
CA GLN A 201 -4.13 -6.61 11.50
C GLN A 201 -4.48 -6.46 10.02
N CYS A 202 -5.50 -7.18 9.56
CA CYS A 202 -5.92 -7.19 8.16
C CYS A 202 -7.40 -7.55 8.06
N VAL A 203 -8.05 -7.05 7.01
CA VAL A 203 -9.46 -7.31 6.72
C VAL A 203 -9.70 -7.49 5.23
N SER A 204 -10.68 -8.31 4.88
CA SER A 204 -11.14 -8.43 3.49
C SER A 204 -12.60 -8.79 3.43
N PHE A 205 -13.35 -8.11 2.56
CA PHE A 205 -14.68 -8.58 2.17
C PHE A 205 -14.62 -9.92 1.45
N ASN A 206 -15.70 -10.69 1.58
CA ASN A 206 -16.04 -11.73 0.63
C ASN A 206 -16.65 -11.07 -0.62
N MET A 207 -16.00 -11.23 -1.77
CA MET A 207 -16.43 -10.57 -3.02
C MET A 207 -17.74 -11.15 -3.59
N THR A 208 -18.16 -12.33 -3.12
CA THR A 208 -19.44 -12.96 -3.51
C THR A 208 -20.61 -12.54 -2.62
N ASP A 209 -20.36 -12.19 -1.36
CA ASP A 209 -21.38 -11.74 -0.40
C ASP A 209 -20.86 -10.54 0.40
N ASN A 210 -21.35 -9.35 0.06
CA ASN A 210 -20.93 -8.08 0.68
C ASN A 210 -21.29 -7.98 2.18
N ASN A 211 -22.07 -8.91 2.72
CA ASN A 211 -22.35 -8.96 4.15
C ASN A 211 -21.29 -9.71 4.93
N GLN A 212 -20.47 -10.52 4.26
CA GLN A 212 -19.46 -11.35 4.87
C GLN A 212 -18.08 -10.75 4.70
N TYR A 213 -17.31 -10.76 5.78
CA TYR A 213 -15.93 -10.28 5.77
C TYR A 213 -15.06 -11.06 6.74
N PHE A 214 -13.79 -11.16 6.37
CA PHE A 214 -12.76 -11.85 7.11
C PHE A 214 -11.87 -10.86 7.85
N VAL A 215 -11.47 -11.26 9.06
CA VAL A 215 -10.68 -10.44 9.97
C VAL A 215 -9.52 -11.26 10.51
N GLY A 216 -8.29 -10.79 10.30
CA GLY A 216 -7.07 -11.38 10.85
C GLY A 216 -6.59 -10.60 12.07
N THR A 217 -6.21 -11.31 13.14
CA THR A 217 -5.88 -10.69 14.43
C THR A 217 -4.50 -11.05 14.96
N SER A 218 -4.02 -10.24 15.91
CA SER A 218 -2.79 -10.51 16.66
C SER A 218 -2.88 -11.67 17.64
N LYS A 219 -4.08 -12.18 17.93
CA LYS A 219 -4.30 -13.38 18.77
C LYS A 219 -4.23 -14.69 18.00
N SER A 220 -3.67 -14.64 16.80
CA SER A 220 -3.56 -15.80 15.91
C SER A 220 -4.94 -16.35 15.51
N CYS A 221 -5.98 -15.52 15.48
CA CYS A 221 -7.31 -15.93 15.09
C CYS A 221 -7.71 -15.25 13.79
N MET A 222 -8.30 -16.02 12.89
CA MET A 222 -9.07 -15.52 11.75
C MET A 222 -10.55 -15.61 12.10
N HIS A 223 -11.29 -14.53 11.86
CA HIS A 223 -12.73 -14.50 12.06
C HIS A 223 -13.45 -14.27 10.74
N LEU A 224 -14.56 -14.96 10.52
CA LEU A 224 -15.58 -14.64 9.52
C LEU A 224 -16.76 -14.03 10.25
N MET A 225 -17.06 -12.79 9.89
CA MET A 225 -18.17 -12.02 10.43
C MET A 225 -19.22 -11.85 9.34
N ASP A 226 -20.49 -11.84 9.75
CA ASP A 226 -21.62 -11.58 8.88
C ASP A 226 -22.38 -10.35 9.40
N SER A 227 -22.62 -9.32 8.58
CA SER A 227 -23.32 -8.12 9.03
C SER A 227 -24.81 -8.36 9.30
N ARG A 228 -25.37 -9.49 8.83
CA ARG A 228 -26.78 -9.84 9.01
C ARG A 228 -27.07 -10.55 10.32
N SER A 229 -26.05 -11.09 10.97
CA SER A 229 -26.17 -11.93 12.17
C SER A 229 -24.97 -11.76 13.07
N ASP A 230 -25.15 -11.85 14.39
CA ASP A 230 -24.01 -11.83 15.33
C ASP A 230 -23.17 -13.13 15.32
N ASP A 231 -23.43 -14.03 14.37
CA ASP A 231 -22.68 -15.26 14.18
C ASP A 231 -21.26 -14.95 13.67
N CYS A 232 -20.27 -15.39 14.45
CA CYS A 232 -18.86 -15.28 14.13
C CYS A 232 -18.22 -16.67 14.09
N ARG A 233 -17.66 -17.04 12.93
CA ARG A 233 -16.82 -18.25 12.83
C ARG A 233 -15.38 -17.88 13.07
N THR A 234 -14.65 -18.72 13.79
CA THR A 234 -13.26 -18.44 14.19
C THR A 234 -12.37 -19.63 13.88
N TRP A 235 -11.26 -19.39 13.19
CA TRP A 235 -10.20 -20.36 12.94
C TRP A 235 -8.93 -19.96 13.69
N GLN A 236 -8.29 -20.95 14.30
CA GLN A 236 -7.04 -20.77 15.04
C GLN A 236 -5.84 -20.98 14.11
N ASN A 237 -4.99 -19.95 14.01
CA ASN A 237 -3.70 -19.99 13.35
C ASN A 237 -2.54 -20.19 14.36
N ASP A 238 -1.34 -20.50 13.85
CA ASP A 238 -0.15 -20.82 14.67
C ASP A 238 0.53 -19.57 15.27
N ALA A 239 0.32 -18.41 14.66
CA ALA A 239 0.81 -17.11 15.07
C ALA A 239 -0.11 -15.98 14.58
N MET A 240 0.19 -14.76 15.03
CA MET A 240 -0.47 -13.53 14.61
C MET A 240 -0.56 -13.46 13.09
N ILE A 241 -1.77 -13.18 12.59
CA ILE A 241 -2.05 -13.07 11.16
C ILE A 241 -1.75 -11.63 10.74
N ASN A 242 -0.76 -11.44 9.87
CA ASN A 242 -0.35 -10.12 9.40
C ASN A 242 -1.13 -9.70 8.14
N THR A 243 -1.55 -10.68 7.36
CA THR A 243 -2.18 -10.47 6.05
C THR A 243 -3.10 -11.64 5.73
N LEU A 244 -4.18 -11.35 5.02
CA LEU A 244 -5.10 -12.33 4.51
C LEU A 244 -5.48 -11.99 3.07
N TYR A 245 -5.80 -13.02 2.30
CA TYR A 245 -6.32 -12.91 0.95
C TYR A 245 -7.54 -13.83 0.84
N VAL A 246 -8.67 -13.27 0.42
CA VAL A 246 -9.90 -14.04 0.18
C VAL A 246 -10.00 -14.28 -1.32
N SER A 247 -10.24 -15.51 -1.72
CA SER A 247 -10.43 -15.86 -3.12
C SER A 247 -11.66 -15.14 -3.70
N PRO A 248 -11.69 -14.85 -5.01
CA PRO A 248 -12.83 -14.16 -5.64
C PRO A 248 -14.17 -14.89 -5.46
N ASP A 249 -14.14 -16.22 -5.32
CA ASP A 249 -15.32 -17.07 -5.08
C ASP A 249 -15.75 -17.11 -3.59
N GLY A 250 -14.96 -16.52 -2.69
CA GLY A 250 -15.23 -16.50 -1.25
C GLY A 250 -15.08 -17.85 -0.53
N GLN A 251 -14.64 -18.90 -1.23
CA GLN A 251 -14.57 -20.26 -0.67
C GLN A 251 -13.25 -20.56 -0.01
N SER A 252 -12.17 -19.89 -0.43
CA SER A 252 -10.81 -20.11 0.07
C SER A 252 -10.24 -18.83 0.67
N VAL A 253 -9.54 -18.96 1.79
CA VAL A 253 -8.81 -17.85 2.41
C VAL A 253 -7.37 -18.25 2.62
N ILE A 254 -6.44 -17.42 2.16
CA ILE A 254 -5.02 -17.58 2.41
C ILE A 254 -4.63 -16.62 3.53
N THR A 255 -3.88 -17.09 4.51
CA THR A 255 -3.36 -16.28 5.63
C THR A 255 -1.85 -16.33 5.67
N GLY A 256 -1.20 -15.21 5.93
CA GLY A 256 0.23 -15.11 6.19
C GLY A 256 0.51 -14.63 7.61
N ASP A 257 1.41 -15.30 8.32
CA ASP A 257 1.61 -15.09 9.75
C ASP A 257 3.02 -14.64 10.16
N SER A 258 3.16 -14.27 11.43
CA SER A 258 4.42 -13.80 12.02
C SER A 258 5.51 -14.86 12.18
N LYS A 259 5.22 -16.14 11.95
CA LYS A 259 6.22 -17.22 11.93
C LYS A 259 6.70 -17.55 10.52
N GLY A 260 6.24 -16.82 9.51
CA GLY A 260 6.58 -17.10 8.12
C GLY A 260 5.71 -18.19 7.49
N MET A 261 4.60 -18.59 8.14
CA MET A 261 3.70 -19.62 7.63
C MET A 261 2.64 -19.02 6.73
N ILE A 262 2.45 -19.66 5.58
CA ILE A 262 1.29 -19.45 4.71
C ILE A 262 0.30 -20.58 5.00
N LYS A 263 -0.99 -20.31 5.11
CA LYS A 263 -2.03 -21.35 5.21
C LYS A 263 -3.20 -21.03 4.31
N THR A 264 -3.84 -22.08 3.79
CA THR A 264 -5.04 -21.98 2.97
C THR A 264 -6.19 -22.72 3.64
N TRP A 265 -7.28 -21.99 3.86
CA TRP A 265 -8.48 -22.41 4.56
C TRP A 265 -9.61 -22.55 3.56
N ASP A 266 -10.39 -23.65 3.61
CA ASP A 266 -11.69 -23.72 2.91
C ASP A 266 -12.78 -23.39 3.91
N VAL A 267 -13.53 -22.34 3.58
CA VAL A 267 -14.58 -21.74 4.43
C VAL A 267 -15.76 -22.70 4.64
N ARG A 268 -16.02 -23.60 3.68
CA ARG A 268 -17.15 -24.56 3.74
C ARG A 268 -16.80 -25.79 4.54
N MET A 269 -15.56 -26.27 4.40
CA MET A 269 -15.06 -27.43 5.13
C MET A 269 -14.70 -27.12 6.58
N ASP A 270 -14.64 -25.84 6.94
CA ASP A 270 -14.20 -25.36 8.26
C ASP A 270 -12.80 -25.88 8.62
N ALA A 271 -11.96 -26.05 7.60
CA ALA A 271 -10.69 -26.75 7.70
C ALA A 271 -9.61 -26.07 6.88
N CYS A 272 -8.37 -26.20 7.36
CA CYS A 272 -7.19 -25.95 6.54
C CYS A 272 -7.10 -27.07 5.49
N VAL A 273 -7.39 -26.75 4.22
CA VAL A 273 -7.58 -27.78 3.16
C VAL A 273 -6.29 -28.21 2.49
N GLU A 274 -5.27 -27.36 2.45
CA GLU A 274 -4.02 -27.72 1.79
C GLU A 274 -2.82 -27.85 2.74
N ASP A 275 -1.93 -28.78 2.35
CA ASP A 275 -0.51 -28.99 2.71
C ASP A 275 0.39 -27.77 2.36
N LEU A 276 -0.22 -26.58 2.42
CA LEU A 276 0.34 -25.26 2.14
C LEU A 276 0.85 -24.56 3.39
N SER A 277 0.68 -25.15 4.58
CA SER A 277 1.36 -24.79 5.82
C SER A 277 2.88 -24.90 5.64
N ARG A 278 3.42 -23.96 4.89
CA ARG A 278 4.77 -23.97 4.39
C ARG A 278 5.39 -22.69 4.87
N MET A 279 6.60 -22.87 5.36
CA MET A 279 7.48 -21.76 5.61
C MET A 279 7.78 -21.11 4.27
N ASN A 280 7.48 -19.81 4.17
CA ASN A 280 7.82 -19.01 3.01
C ASN A 280 9.32 -19.11 2.70
N ASP A 281 10.13 -19.15 3.75
CA ASP A 281 11.57 -19.21 3.69
C ASP A 281 12.18 -20.02 4.84
N ASN A 282 13.44 -20.41 4.70
CA ASN A 282 14.15 -21.15 5.74
C ASN A 282 14.47 -20.30 6.99
N GLY A 283 14.42 -18.97 6.87
CA GLY A 283 14.67 -18.04 7.96
C GLY A 283 13.46 -17.80 8.86
N HIS A 284 12.29 -18.34 8.51
CA HIS A 284 11.03 -18.12 9.23
C HIS A 284 10.70 -16.63 9.39
N HIS A 285 11.03 -15.84 8.38
CA HIS A 285 10.76 -14.41 8.43
C HIS A 285 9.25 -14.19 8.34
N ALA A 286 8.73 -13.39 9.26
CA ALA A 286 7.33 -13.00 9.29
C ALA A 286 6.85 -12.59 7.90
N ILE A 287 5.64 -13.01 7.55
CA ILE A 287 5.00 -12.61 6.30
C ILE A 287 4.41 -11.23 6.52
N SER A 288 4.72 -10.28 5.64
CA SER A 288 4.16 -8.93 5.71
C SER A 288 2.90 -8.77 4.86
N HIS A 289 2.88 -9.39 3.68
CA HIS A 289 1.78 -9.22 2.74
C HIS A 289 1.66 -10.43 1.80
N ILE A 290 0.44 -10.79 1.45
CA ILE A 290 0.14 -11.78 0.42
C ILE A 290 -0.89 -11.23 -0.56
N HIS A 291 -0.79 -11.63 -1.81
CA HIS A 291 -1.81 -11.33 -2.81
C HIS A 291 -1.77 -12.39 -3.90
N ALA A 292 -2.91 -12.93 -4.32
CA ALA A 292 -2.96 -13.81 -5.49
C ALA A 292 -3.24 -13.02 -6.76
N SER A 293 -2.82 -13.54 -7.92
CA SER A 293 -3.14 -12.95 -9.20
C SER A 293 -4.65 -13.03 -9.46
N PRO A 294 -5.22 -12.14 -10.27
CA PRO A 294 -6.57 -12.37 -10.80
C PRO A 294 -6.62 -13.67 -11.63
N PRO A 295 -7.78 -14.34 -11.73
CA PRO A 295 -7.95 -15.49 -12.62
C PRO A 295 -7.76 -15.09 -14.09
N VAL A 296 -7.31 -16.04 -14.91
CA VAL A 296 -7.02 -15.84 -16.34
C VAL A 296 -8.18 -16.41 -17.17
N ASP A 297 -9.23 -15.59 -17.37
CA ASP A 297 -10.42 -15.85 -18.20
C ASP A 297 -11.28 -17.10 -17.84
N ASN A 298 -12.61 -16.92 -17.92
CA ASN A 298 -13.67 -17.93 -17.64
C ASN A 298 -13.65 -19.22 -18.50
N ARG A 299 -12.55 -19.56 -19.18
CA ARG A 299 -12.48 -20.72 -20.10
C ARG A 299 -11.88 -21.98 -19.49
N GLY A 300 -11.33 -21.93 -18.28
CA GLY A 300 -10.85 -23.09 -17.54
C GLY A 300 -11.17 -22.91 -16.06
N GLY A 301 -11.73 -23.92 -15.41
CA GLY A 301 -12.34 -23.83 -14.07
C GLY A 301 -11.40 -23.58 -12.88
N ASP A 302 -10.29 -22.88 -13.07
CA ASP A 302 -9.50 -22.30 -11.97
C ASP A 302 -9.88 -20.83 -11.82
N GLU A 303 -10.90 -20.61 -10.98
CA GLU A 303 -11.36 -19.30 -10.51
C GLU A 303 -10.34 -18.65 -9.54
N ASP A 304 -9.34 -19.43 -9.12
CA ASP A 304 -8.23 -18.99 -8.28
C ASP A 304 -7.04 -18.49 -9.11
N GLY A 305 -6.45 -17.38 -8.68
CA GLY A 305 -5.22 -16.86 -9.25
C GLY A 305 -4.08 -17.88 -9.31
N ARG A 306 -3.50 -18.08 -10.50
CA ARG A 306 -2.34 -18.95 -10.72
C ARG A 306 -1.13 -18.56 -9.87
N PHE A 307 -0.85 -17.26 -9.73
CA PHE A 307 0.35 -16.79 -9.03
C PHE A 307 0.00 -16.25 -7.64
N LEU A 308 0.86 -16.51 -6.66
CA LEU A 308 0.77 -15.97 -5.31
C LEU A 308 2.03 -15.17 -5.00
N ALA A 309 1.88 -13.87 -4.78
CA ALA A 309 2.93 -13.00 -4.28
C ALA A 309 2.93 -13.05 -2.76
N VAL A 310 4.11 -13.26 -2.18
CA VAL A 310 4.34 -13.32 -0.74
C VAL A 310 5.55 -12.47 -0.40
N ASN A 311 5.34 -11.51 0.50
CA ASN A 311 6.38 -10.66 1.02
C ASN A 311 6.72 -11.07 2.43
N SER A 312 8.02 -11.11 2.74
CA SER A 312 8.51 -11.34 4.09
C SER A 312 9.37 -10.17 4.58
N TYR A 313 9.57 -10.12 5.91
CA TYR A 313 10.45 -9.14 6.56
C TYR A 313 11.95 -9.32 6.24
N ASP A 314 12.31 -10.24 5.35
CA ASP A 314 13.65 -10.37 4.76
C ASP A 314 13.87 -9.43 3.56
N ASN A 315 12.88 -8.58 3.23
CA ASN A 315 12.86 -7.68 2.08
C ASN A 315 12.88 -8.41 0.72
N ILE A 316 12.33 -9.63 0.67
CA ILE A 316 12.20 -10.39 -0.57
C ILE A 316 10.71 -10.57 -0.88
N LEU A 317 10.31 -10.13 -2.06
CA LEU A 317 9.05 -10.51 -2.68
C LEU A 317 9.27 -11.84 -3.41
N ARG A 318 8.50 -12.86 -3.04
CA ARG A 318 8.48 -14.18 -3.68
C ARG A 318 7.18 -14.35 -4.43
N VAL A 319 7.26 -14.87 -5.65
CA VAL A 319 6.09 -15.25 -6.45
C VAL A 319 6.12 -16.75 -6.59
N TYR A 320 5.03 -17.39 -6.14
CA TYR A 320 4.81 -18.82 -6.28
C TYR A 320 3.82 -19.09 -7.40
N ASP A 321 4.11 -20.07 -8.24
CA ASP A 321 3.14 -20.67 -9.15
C ASP A 321 2.37 -21.76 -8.40
N ARG A 322 1.05 -21.59 -8.32
CA ARG A 322 0.13 -22.52 -7.64
C ARG A 322 -0.29 -23.68 -8.54
N ARG A 323 0.01 -23.64 -9.85
CA ARG A 323 -0.39 -24.60 -10.91
C ARG A 323 -1.91 -24.88 -10.96
N SER A 324 -2.49 -24.74 -12.15
CA SER A 324 -3.91 -25.03 -12.38
C SER A 324 -4.20 -26.51 -12.15
N LYS A 325 -5.32 -26.87 -11.50
CA LYS A 325 -5.79 -28.26 -11.26
C LYS A 325 -6.18 -29.03 -12.53
N LEU A 326 -5.68 -28.65 -13.69
CA LEU A 326 -5.97 -29.29 -14.96
C LEU A 326 -4.93 -30.38 -15.26
N LEU A 327 -5.32 -31.61 -14.89
CA LEU A 327 -4.80 -32.89 -15.41
C LEU A 327 -3.47 -33.41 -14.81
N SER A 328 -3.50 -33.91 -13.57
CA SER A 328 -2.58 -35.00 -13.19
C SER A 328 -3.29 -36.02 -12.30
N THR A 329 -3.78 -37.09 -12.93
CA THR A 329 -4.17 -38.35 -12.27
C THR A 329 -2.95 -39.20 -11.89
N SER A 330 -1.87 -38.58 -11.40
CA SER A 330 -0.69 -39.31 -10.96
C SER A 330 -0.17 -38.77 -9.64
N HIS A 331 0.06 -39.68 -8.71
CA HIS A 331 0.50 -39.45 -7.34
C HIS A 331 1.84 -38.69 -7.25
N GLY A 332 1.79 -37.37 -7.41
CA GLY A 332 2.88 -36.45 -7.13
C GLY A 332 2.28 -35.19 -6.53
N ARG A 333 2.62 -34.90 -5.27
CA ARG A 333 2.21 -33.69 -4.55
C ARG A 333 2.59 -32.46 -5.39
N ASP A 334 1.65 -31.81 -6.07
CA ASP A 334 1.92 -30.55 -6.75
C ASP A 334 2.13 -29.47 -5.69
N GLN A 335 3.39 -29.12 -5.48
CA GLN A 335 3.84 -28.15 -4.51
C GLN A 335 3.88 -26.76 -5.15
N MET A 336 3.53 -25.70 -4.41
CA MET A 336 3.84 -24.33 -4.83
C MET A 336 5.32 -24.23 -5.20
N GLN A 337 5.59 -23.81 -6.43
CA GLN A 337 6.95 -23.63 -6.92
C GLN A 337 7.29 -22.15 -6.93
N LEU A 338 8.41 -21.79 -6.34
CA LEU A 338 8.94 -20.43 -6.46
C LEU A 338 9.24 -20.16 -7.94
N SER A 339 8.49 -19.27 -8.57
CA SER A 339 8.66 -18.90 -9.97
C SER A 339 9.61 -17.72 -10.12
N PHE A 340 9.44 -16.69 -9.28
CA PHE A 340 10.23 -15.47 -9.32
C PHE A 340 10.48 -14.95 -7.91
N PHE A 341 11.59 -14.25 -7.72
CA PHE A 341 11.81 -13.46 -6.52
C PHE A 341 12.45 -12.13 -6.88
N VAL A 342 12.08 -11.09 -6.15
CA VAL A 342 12.60 -9.74 -6.30
C VAL A 342 13.06 -9.27 -4.93
N THR A 343 14.32 -8.86 -4.85
CA THR A 343 14.88 -8.26 -3.64
C THR A 343 14.51 -6.79 -3.60
N GLY A 344 13.75 -6.37 -2.60
CA GLY A 344 13.44 -4.96 -2.40
C GLY A 344 14.62 -4.17 -1.85
N HIS A 345 14.50 -2.85 -1.94
CA HIS A 345 15.52 -1.95 -1.42
C HIS A 345 15.62 -2.07 0.10
N LYS A 346 16.84 -2.26 0.62
CA LYS A 346 17.12 -2.30 2.07
C LYS A 346 16.96 -0.91 2.68
N ASN A 347 15.74 -0.41 2.88
CA ASN A 347 15.52 0.83 3.61
C ASN A 347 14.72 0.61 4.89
N LYS A 348 15.33 1.01 6.00
CA LYS A 348 14.78 1.32 7.33
C LYS A 348 13.45 0.64 7.68
N ASN A 349 13.51 -0.63 8.07
CA ASN A 349 12.50 -1.35 8.89
C ASN A 349 11.04 -1.41 8.39
N TRP A 350 10.71 -0.93 7.18
CA TRP A 350 9.35 -1.00 6.67
C TRP A 350 9.18 -2.23 5.78
N PRO A 351 8.19 -3.10 6.05
CA PRO A 351 7.94 -4.25 5.22
C PRO A 351 7.40 -3.83 3.85
N ILE A 352 7.87 -4.49 2.80
CA ILE A 352 7.38 -4.30 1.44
C ILE A 352 5.93 -4.79 1.35
N LYS A 353 5.05 -4.04 0.68
CA LYS A 353 3.73 -4.54 0.27
C LYS A 353 3.72 -4.80 -1.23
N SER A 354 3.03 -5.86 -1.65
CA SER A 354 2.94 -6.26 -3.05
C SER A 354 1.48 -6.38 -3.48
N SER A 355 1.23 -6.01 -4.73
CA SER A 355 -0.06 -6.22 -5.38
C SER A 355 0.17 -6.62 -6.83
N PHE A 356 -0.71 -7.47 -7.34
CA PHE A 356 -0.73 -7.77 -8.77
C PHE A 356 -1.59 -6.72 -9.50
N PHE A 357 -1.07 -6.18 -10.59
CA PHE A 357 -1.81 -5.27 -11.46
C PHE A 357 -1.99 -5.91 -12.85
N ARG A 358 -3.23 -6.26 -13.19
CA ARG A 358 -3.57 -6.67 -14.56
C ARG A 358 -4.27 -5.51 -15.26
N GLY A 359 -3.58 -4.89 -16.23
CA GLY A 359 -4.08 -3.72 -16.95
C GLY A 359 -5.42 -3.92 -17.69
N GLU A 360 -5.78 -5.16 -18.01
CA GLU A 360 -7.08 -5.50 -18.64
C GLU A 360 -8.22 -5.68 -17.63
N GLY A 361 -7.92 -6.04 -16.38
CA GLY A 361 -8.90 -6.33 -15.33
C GLY A 361 -9.54 -5.07 -14.76
N TYR A 362 -8.79 -3.97 -14.74
CA TYR A 362 -9.37 -2.63 -14.60
C TYR A 362 -9.88 -2.19 -15.97
N LYS A 363 -11.07 -2.66 -16.36
CA LYS A 363 -11.83 -2.00 -17.41
C LYS A 363 -12.12 -0.57 -16.92
N TYR A 364 -11.27 0.38 -17.27
CA TYR A 364 -11.54 1.83 -17.22
C TYR A 364 -12.66 2.23 -18.20
N LYS A 365 -13.53 1.29 -18.59
CA LYS A 365 -14.83 1.65 -19.11
C LYS A 365 -15.59 2.22 -17.94
N LEU A 366 -15.59 3.54 -17.90
CA LEU A 366 -16.58 4.42 -17.30
C LEU A 366 -18.00 3.92 -17.67
N SER A 367 -18.44 2.78 -17.14
CA SER A 367 -19.85 2.43 -17.15
C SER A 367 -20.46 3.25 -16.02
N LEU A 368 -20.83 4.49 -16.37
CA LEU A 368 -21.81 5.23 -15.59
C LEU A 368 -22.96 4.25 -15.28
N PRO A 369 -23.44 4.17 -14.04
CA PRO A 369 -24.63 3.40 -13.73
C PRO A 369 -25.72 3.82 -14.71
N THR A 370 -26.21 2.89 -15.54
CA THR A 370 -27.44 3.13 -16.28
C THR A 370 -28.54 3.27 -15.24
N SER A 371 -28.86 4.52 -14.90
CA SER A 371 -29.89 4.87 -13.93
C SER A 371 -31.22 4.32 -14.42
N ARG A 372 -31.63 3.19 -13.85
CA ARG A 372 -33.06 2.84 -13.77
C ARG A 372 -33.69 3.52 -12.56
N HIS A 373 -33.50 4.83 -12.40
CA HIS A 373 -34.39 5.65 -11.58
C HIS A 373 -34.45 7.08 -12.15
N SER A 374 -35.62 7.40 -12.71
CA SER A 374 -36.21 8.73 -12.94
C SER A 374 -35.23 9.90 -13.20
N GLN A 375 -35.07 10.27 -14.46
CA GLN A 375 -34.55 11.58 -14.85
C GLN A 375 -35.28 12.70 -14.10
N ARG A 376 -34.56 13.43 -13.24
CA ARG A 376 -34.91 14.81 -12.91
C ARG A 376 -33.95 15.71 -13.65
N LYS A 377 -34.50 16.39 -14.67
CA LYS A 377 -33.87 17.52 -15.35
C LYS A 377 -33.45 18.56 -14.31
N LEU A 378 -32.14 18.76 -14.18
CA LEU A 378 -31.60 20.08 -13.87
C LEU A 378 -31.03 20.59 -15.19
N THR A 379 -31.68 21.62 -15.71
CA THR A 379 -31.26 22.35 -16.91
C THR A 379 -30.43 23.53 -16.47
N ASP A 380 -29.13 23.46 -16.70
CA ASP A 380 -28.28 24.60 -16.98
C ASP A 380 -27.92 24.53 -18.46
N GLY A 381 -28.43 25.52 -19.20
CA GLY A 381 -28.17 25.67 -20.63
C GLY A 381 -26.68 25.86 -20.86
N ASP A 382 -26.09 24.98 -21.66
CA ASP A 382 -25.79 25.28 -23.06
C ASP A 382 -25.44 23.97 -23.75
N GLY A 383 -26.16 23.68 -24.83
CA GLY A 383 -26.03 22.42 -25.56
C GLY A 383 -24.89 22.45 -26.54
N GLU A 384 -23.95 21.51 -26.41
CA GLU A 384 -23.19 20.98 -27.54
C GLU A 384 -22.98 19.47 -27.37
N ASP A 385 -23.64 18.71 -28.24
CA ASP A 385 -23.49 17.26 -28.39
C ASP A 385 -22.13 16.95 -29.06
N TYR A 386 -21.20 16.34 -28.33
CA TYR A 386 -20.00 15.74 -28.94
C TYR A 386 -20.31 14.32 -29.44
N GLN A 387 -20.48 14.17 -30.76
CA GLN A 387 -20.48 12.88 -31.43
C GLN A 387 -19.04 12.45 -31.76
N ASP A 388 -18.60 11.32 -31.19
CA ASP A 388 -17.31 10.72 -31.53
C ASP A 388 -17.44 9.82 -32.77
N ARG A 389 -16.78 10.20 -33.87
CA ARG A 389 -16.80 9.49 -35.17
C ARG A 389 -15.37 9.15 -35.59
N ARG A 390 -15.18 7.84 -35.84
CA ARG A 390 -14.07 7.14 -36.54
C ARG A 390 -12.87 6.82 -35.64
N TYR A 391 -12.34 5.60 -35.58
CA TYR A 391 -12.07 4.68 -36.68
C TYR A 391 -12.19 3.20 -36.28
N ALA A 392 -12.79 2.42 -37.18
CA ALA A 392 -12.65 0.97 -37.28
C ALA A 392 -11.79 0.64 -38.51
N HIS A 393 -10.83 -0.28 -38.34
CA HIS A 393 -10.27 -1.25 -39.32
C HIS A 393 -9.14 -2.01 -38.56
N ALA A 394 -9.32 -3.29 -38.18
CA ALA A 394 -8.93 -4.52 -38.91
C ALA A 394 -7.39 -4.59 -39.17
N ALA A 395 -6.61 -5.64 -38.87
CA ALA A 395 -6.86 -7.06 -38.68
C ALA A 395 -5.62 -7.79 -38.08
N ILE A 396 -5.87 -8.94 -37.41
CA ILE A 396 -5.14 -10.24 -37.42
C ILE A 396 -3.60 -10.25 -37.25
N GLY A 397 -3.12 -10.90 -36.18
CA GLY A 397 -1.80 -11.54 -36.15
C GLY A 397 -1.17 -11.76 -34.77
N LEU A 398 -1.12 -13.04 -34.35
CA LEU A 398 -0.30 -13.69 -33.29
C LEU A 398 -0.71 -13.50 -31.82
N ASP A 399 -1.18 -14.60 -31.24
CA ASP A 399 -1.35 -14.85 -29.80
C ASP A 399 -0.01 -14.71 -29.07
N GLN A 400 0.23 -13.55 -28.47
CA GLN A 400 1.15 -13.40 -27.34
C GLN A 400 0.36 -12.92 -26.14
N GLU A 401 0.39 -13.71 -25.06
CA GLU A 401 -0.19 -13.34 -23.77
C GLU A 401 0.40 -12.01 -23.30
N PRO A 402 -0.41 -11.01 -22.90
CA PRO A 402 0.12 -9.79 -22.33
C PRO A 402 0.74 -10.07 -20.95
N PRO A 403 1.91 -9.49 -20.61
CA PRO A 403 2.60 -9.77 -19.36
C PRO A 403 1.80 -9.30 -18.13
N LEU A 404 1.80 -10.12 -17.08
CA LEU A 404 1.32 -9.75 -15.75
C LEU A 404 2.34 -8.80 -15.11
N THR A 405 1.94 -7.56 -14.83
CA THR A 405 2.80 -6.58 -14.15
C THR A 405 2.62 -6.69 -12.63
N ILE A 406 3.72 -6.77 -11.90
CA ILE A 406 3.72 -6.72 -10.43
C ILE A 406 4.03 -5.29 -10.01
N SER A 407 3.13 -4.67 -9.24
CA SER A 407 3.39 -3.37 -8.62
C SER A 407 3.89 -3.58 -7.19
N VAL A 408 5.06 -3.00 -6.88
CA VAL A 408 5.66 -2.97 -5.55
C VAL A 408 5.45 -1.57 -4.98
N GLN A 409 4.89 -1.47 -3.78
CA GLN A 409 4.73 -0.19 -3.06
C GLN A 409 5.55 -0.19 -1.78
#